data_AF-A0AAP0QTT4-F1
#
_entry.id   AF-A0AAP0QTT4-F1
#
_cell.length_a   1.000
_cell.length_b   1.000
_cell.length_c   1.000
_cell.angle_alpha   90.00
_cell.angle_beta   90.00
_cell.angle_gamma   90.00
#
_symmetry.space_group_name_H-M   'P 1'
#
loop_
_entity.id
_entity.type
_entity.pdbx_description
1 polymer ?
#
loop_
_entity_poly.entity_id
_entity_poly.type
_entity_poly.pdbx_seq_one_letter_code
_entity_poly.pdbx_strand_id
1 'polypeptide(L)'
;MALTLEFVSKFLTPPSPSLTIFSPSDSAFASFGQPSLALLQFHFSPLSFSSTFIKTLPYHAKIPTMSPNHTLIVTSLPSDHQVSLNGVKINQPAIYDDGSLRIFGIETFLDPDYSVSESQDGADPDLTLGQSVECLESVRGSEMNFDEAVRYLTTEGYNVMASFLQLQLVGFKDQSVVLTVFAPPDEAFRGYFGNFSEYSSIFLRHAVPCKISYQDLIDFDQGTVLPTFLEGFKINVTKSLKDLHLNNVRVNDPSLYLNDWMYIHGVENIVPEYVPQSSQIRSSMVNLKFLTILVTFSSLFLCIFSL
;
A
#
# COMPACT_ATOMS: atom_id res chain seq x y z
N MET A 1 12.78 15.91 19.49
CA MET A 1 12.25 14.51 19.48
C MET A 1 13.09 13.49 20.25
N ALA A 2 14.43 13.48 20.17
CA ALA A 2 15.24 12.36 20.67
C ALA A 2 15.04 11.99 22.16
N LEU A 3 15.04 12.98 23.06
CA LEU A 3 14.80 12.77 24.51
C LEU A 3 13.39 12.24 24.82
N THR A 4 12.41 12.66 24.03
CA THR A 4 11.02 12.20 24.15
C THR A 4 10.86 10.78 23.64
N LEU A 5 11.59 10.42 22.59
CA LEU A 5 11.60 9.06 22.04
C LEU A 5 12.10 8.05 23.09
N GLU A 6 13.13 8.38 23.87
CA GLU A 6 13.63 7.53 24.96
C GLU A 6 12.54 7.25 26.01
N PHE A 7 11.80 8.28 26.42
CA PHE A 7 10.71 8.14 27.39
C PHE A 7 9.51 7.36 26.81
N VAL A 8 9.13 7.67 25.56
CA VAL A 8 7.98 7.08 24.88
C VAL A 8 8.28 5.66 24.40
N SER A 9 9.55 5.29 24.14
CA SER A 9 9.97 3.92 23.76
C SER A 9 9.48 2.84 24.73
N LYS A 10 9.35 3.17 26.02
CA LYS A 10 8.84 2.27 27.06
C LYS A 10 7.34 1.97 26.93
N PHE A 11 6.63 2.82 26.19
CA PHE A 11 5.20 2.74 25.88
C PHE A 11 4.94 2.43 24.40
N LEU A 12 5.97 2.50 23.55
CA LEU A 12 5.98 1.99 22.19
C LEU A 12 6.35 0.51 22.24
N THR A 13 5.41 -0.33 22.67
CA THR A 13 5.38 -1.70 22.15
C THR A 13 4.63 -1.62 20.84
N PRO A 14 5.30 -1.47 19.68
CA PRO A 14 4.57 -1.36 18.44
C PRO A 14 3.84 -2.70 18.22
N PRO A 15 2.54 -2.69 17.90
CA PRO A 15 1.82 -3.90 17.53
C PRO A 15 2.34 -4.48 16.19
N SER A 16 3.16 -3.71 15.46
CA SER A 16 3.80 -4.06 14.20
C SER A 16 5.34 -4.02 14.31
N PRO A 17 6.08 -4.80 13.50
CA PRO A 17 7.55 -4.77 13.48
C PRO A 17 8.12 -3.52 12.77
N SER A 18 7.30 -2.50 12.49
CA SER A 18 7.62 -1.42 11.57
C SER A 18 6.99 -0.10 12.01
N LEU A 19 7.73 1.01 11.85
CA LEU A 19 7.36 2.32 12.37
C LEU A 19 7.89 3.43 11.44
N THR A 20 7.03 4.36 11.03
CA THR A 20 7.45 5.62 10.42
C THR A 20 7.19 6.78 11.38
N ILE A 21 8.19 7.63 11.56
CA ILE A 21 8.12 8.80 12.43
C ILE A 21 8.27 10.06 11.57
N PHE A 22 7.32 10.98 11.70
CA PHE A 22 7.42 12.33 11.16
C PHE A 22 7.93 13.24 12.27
N SER A 23 9.23 13.54 12.29
CA SER A 23 9.89 14.26 13.39
C SER A 23 9.92 15.76 13.11
N PRO A 24 9.24 16.60 13.90
CA PRO A 24 9.40 18.05 13.81
C PRO A 24 10.83 18.48 14.10
N SER A 25 11.24 19.59 13.49
CA SER A 25 12.54 20.22 13.69
C SER A 25 12.74 20.68 15.14
N ASP A 26 13.98 20.75 15.62
CA ASP A 26 14.27 21.26 16.98
C ASP A 26 13.78 22.69 17.18
N SER A 27 13.79 23.51 16.13
CA SER A 27 13.17 24.84 16.13
C SER A 27 11.66 24.78 16.37
N ALA A 28 10.94 23.81 15.80
CA ALA A 28 9.52 23.63 16.05
C ALA A 28 9.24 23.23 17.51
N PHE A 29 10.08 22.36 18.10
CA PHE A 29 9.99 22.06 19.53
C PHE A 29 10.25 23.29 20.40
N ALA A 30 11.25 24.10 20.05
CA ALA A 30 11.56 25.32 20.80
C ALA A 30 10.41 26.33 20.76
N SER A 31 9.70 26.45 19.63
CA SER A 31 8.53 27.33 19.50
C SER A 31 7.24 26.75 20.08
N PHE A 32 7.03 25.44 19.98
CA PHE A 32 5.80 24.76 20.40
C PHE A 32 5.78 24.45 21.90
N GLY A 33 6.95 24.22 22.49
CA GLY A 33 7.09 23.73 23.86
C GLY A 33 6.92 22.21 23.96
N GLN A 34 6.55 21.71 25.13
CA GLN A 34 6.42 20.28 25.40
C GLN A 34 5.10 19.72 24.82
N PRO A 35 5.12 18.85 23.80
CA PRO A 35 3.91 18.26 23.24
C PRO A 35 3.30 17.19 24.16
N SER A 36 2.00 16.95 24.00
CA SER A 36 1.31 15.86 24.67
C SER A 36 1.68 14.50 24.06
N LEU A 37 1.46 13.41 24.81
CA LEU A 37 1.69 12.06 24.29
C LEU A 37 0.81 11.74 23.08
N ALA A 38 -0.46 12.16 23.09
CA ALA A 38 -1.38 11.95 21.97
C ALA A 38 -0.89 12.66 20.69
N LEU A 39 -0.38 13.90 20.82
CA LEU A 39 0.20 14.61 19.70
C LEU A 39 1.47 13.94 19.17
N LEU A 40 2.30 13.38 20.05
CA LEU A 40 3.47 12.59 19.63
C LEU A 40 3.08 11.31 18.90
N GLN A 41 2.07 10.59 19.41
CA GLN A 41 1.54 9.39 18.76
C GLN A 41 0.93 9.68 17.40
N PHE A 42 0.38 10.89 17.20
CA PHE A 42 -0.13 11.35 15.91
C PHE A 42 0.98 11.50 14.84
N HIS A 43 2.23 11.74 15.26
CA HIS A 43 3.38 11.82 14.36
C HIS A 43 3.98 10.44 14.02
N PHE A 44 3.44 9.36 14.59
CA PHE A 44 3.93 8.00 14.39
C PHE A 44 2.93 7.20 13.57
N SER A 45 3.40 6.55 12.51
CA SER A 45 2.60 5.59 11.73
C SER A 45 3.08 4.17 12.01
N PRO A 46 2.18 3.20 12.27
CA PRO A 46 2.53 1.79 12.45
C PRO A 46 3.01 1.09 11.15
N LEU A 47 3.14 1.85 10.07
CA LEU A 47 3.58 1.40 8.75
C LEU A 47 4.99 1.92 8.48
N SER A 48 5.81 1.15 7.77
CA SER A 48 7.13 1.60 7.26
C SER A 48 6.98 2.10 5.82
N PHE A 49 7.14 3.40 5.61
CA PHE A 49 6.99 4.02 4.29
C PHE A 49 8.34 4.39 3.69
N SER A 50 8.68 3.83 2.52
CA SER A 50 9.89 4.25 1.83
C SER A 50 9.77 5.66 1.24
N SER A 51 10.92 6.30 1.03
CA SER A 51 10.97 7.62 0.37
C SER A 51 10.39 7.56 -1.05
N THR A 52 10.47 6.40 -1.71
CA THR A 52 9.85 6.18 -3.02
C THR A 52 8.35 5.98 -2.90
N PHE A 53 7.90 5.16 -1.94
CA PHE A 53 6.48 4.85 -1.74
C PHE A 53 5.68 6.06 -1.26
N ILE A 54 6.21 6.86 -0.34
CA ILE A 54 5.49 8.02 0.18
C ILE A 54 5.22 9.07 -0.91
N LYS A 55 6.02 9.10 -1.99
CA LYS A 55 5.80 9.94 -3.18
C LYS A 55 4.70 9.44 -4.11
N THR A 56 4.41 8.14 -4.07
CA THR A 56 3.36 7.56 -4.91
C THR A 56 1.98 7.64 -4.25
N LEU A 57 1.89 8.16 -3.01
CA LEU A 57 0.61 8.32 -2.35
C LEU A 57 -0.21 9.42 -3.03
N PRO A 58 -1.47 9.15 -3.38
CA PRO A 58 -2.32 10.14 -4.03
C PRO A 58 -2.69 11.26 -3.07
N TYR A 59 -3.05 12.41 -3.65
CA TYR A 59 -3.66 13.50 -2.91
C TYR A 59 -4.92 13.01 -2.17
N HIS A 60 -5.10 13.44 -0.92
CA HIS A 60 -6.09 12.95 0.04
C HIS A 60 -5.89 11.53 0.58
N ALA A 61 -4.79 10.84 0.26
CA ALA A 61 -4.51 9.54 0.91
C ALA A 61 -4.43 9.70 2.43
N LYS A 62 -5.06 8.77 3.15
CA LYS A 62 -5.07 8.74 4.62
C LYS A 62 -4.02 7.76 5.14
N ILE A 63 -3.10 8.26 5.96
CA ILE A 63 -2.05 7.49 6.62
C ILE A 63 -2.47 7.26 8.07
N PRO A 64 -2.54 6.01 8.56
CA PRO A 64 -2.87 5.73 9.94
C PRO A 64 -1.77 6.23 10.87
N THR A 65 -2.17 6.68 12.06
CA THR A 65 -1.26 7.09 13.13
C THR A 65 -1.40 6.20 14.36
N MET A 66 -0.47 6.31 15.31
CA MET A 66 -0.59 5.66 16.63
C MET A 66 -1.50 6.46 17.57
N SER A 67 -2.02 7.62 17.15
CA SER A 67 -3.08 8.33 17.87
C SER A 67 -4.44 7.75 17.48
N PRO A 68 -5.25 7.26 18.44
CA PRO A 68 -6.55 6.68 18.13
C PRO A 68 -7.45 7.65 17.35
N ASN A 69 -8.13 7.13 16.32
CA ASN A 69 -9.10 7.86 15.48
C ASN A 69 -8.53 9.05 14.70
N HIS A 70 -7.21 9.14 14.54
CA HIS A 70 -6.58 10.21 13.77
C HIS A 70 -5.71 9.66 12.64
N THR A 71 -5.85 10.26 11.46
CA THR A 71 -5.08 9.95 10.26
C THR A 71 -4.35 11.19 9.76
N LEU A 72 -3.21 11.01 9.11
CA LEU A 72 -2.56 12.06 8.33
C LEU A 72 -3.11 12.03 6.91
N ILE A 73 -3.23 13.19 6.29
CA ILE A 73 -3.76 13.37 4.94
C ILE A 73 -2.61 13.81 4.04
N VAL A 74 -2.39 13.10 2.95
CA VAL A 74 -1.47 13.53 1.90
C VAL A 74 -2.06 14.73 1.18
N THR A 75 -1.30 15.82 1.16
CA THR A 75 -1.73 17.14 0.64
C THR A 75 -0.92 17.59 -0.56
N SER A 76 0.04 16.78 -1.00
CA SER A 76 0.80 16.96 -2.24
C SER A 76 0.18 16.15 -3.36
N LEU A 77 0.32 16.63 -4.60
CA LEU A 77 -0.01 15.89 -5.81
C LEU A 77 1.15 14.94 -6.19
N PRO A 78 0.90 13.84 -6.92
CA PRO A 78 1.96 12.96 -7.41
C PRO A 78 2.99 13.65 -8.33
N SER A 79 2.58 14.76 -8.98
CA SER A 79 3.46 15.61 -9.79
C SER A 79 4.39 16.49 -8.96
N ASP A 80 4.11 16.67 -7.67
CA ASP A 80 4.88 17.56 -6.81
C ASP A 80 6.25 16.96 -6.51
N HIS A 81 7.27 17.80 -6.49
CA HIS A 81 8.64 17.37 -6.21
C HIS A 81 8.83 16.88 -4.77
N GLN A 82 7.97 17.33 -3.84
CA GLN A 82 8.06 17.06 -2.41
C GLN A 82 6.69 16.72 -1.85
N VAL A 83 6.65 15.68 -1.01
CA VAL A 83 5.42 15.22 -0.37
C VAL A 83 5.06 16.14 0.80
N SER A 84 3.77 16.40 0.98
CA SER A 84 3.25 17.09 2.15
C SER A 84 2.15 16.29 2.84
N LEU A 85 2.17 16.29 4.17
CA LEU A 85 1.19 15.66 5.05
C LEU A 85 0.55 16.74 5.91
N ASN A 86 -0.79 16.82 5.94
CA ASN A 86 -1.53 17.87 6.64
C ASN A 86 -1.03 19.29 6.30
N GLY A 87 -0.68 19.54 5.04
CA GLY A 87 -0.10 20.80 4.57
C GLY A 87 1.37 21.03 4.95
N VAL A 88 2.00 20.12 5.69
CA VAL A 88 3.41 20.20 6.11
C VAL A 88 4.29 19.36 5.22
N LYS A 89 5.34 19.97 4.65
CA LYS A 89 6.29 19.28 3.78
C LYS A 89 7.18 18.31 4.57
N ILE A 90 7.41 17.14 3.99
CA ILE A 90 8.36 16.16 4.53
C ILE A 90 9.73 16.31 3.85
N ASN A 91 10.78 16.22 4.65
CA ASN A 91 12.16 16.20 4.17
C ASN A 91 12.44 14.83 3.58
N GLN A 92 12.95 14.81 2.34
CA GLN A 92 13.36 13.59 1.65
C GLN A 92 14.83 13.72 1.22
N PRO A 93 15.64 12.65 1.35
CA PRO A 93 15.28 11.33 1.89
C PRO A 93 15.03 11.34 3.41
N ALA A 94 14.57 10.22 3.95
CA ALA A 94 14.44 10.03 5.39
C ALA A 94 15.77 10.31 6.12
N ILE A 95 15.69 10.91 7.31
CA ILE A 95 16.83 11.18 8.20
C ILE A 95 17.42 9.86 8.70
N TYR A 96 16.57 8.86 8.90
CA TYR A 96 16.95 7.51 9.30
C TYR A 96 16.09 6.48 8.56
N ASP A 97 16.71 5.39 8.12
CA ASP A 97 16.06 4.29 7.42
C ASP A 97 16.87 3.00 7.62
N ASP A 98 16.33 2.06 8.40
CA ASP A 98 16.87 0.69 8.53
C ASP A 98 15.93 -0.37 7.91
N GLY A 99 14.90 0.08 7.17
CA GLY A 99 13.84 -0.75 6.62
C GLY A 99 12.64 -0.94 7.54
N SER A 100 12.85 -1.08 8.86
CA SER A 100 11.80 -1.29 9.86
C SER A 100 11.37 0.01 10.53
N LEU A 101 12.33 0.85 10.91
CA LEU A 101 12.15 2.19 11.45
C LEU A 101 12.59 3.21 10.40
N ARG A 102 11.69 4.14 10.10
CA ARG A 102 11.97 5.26 9.18
C ARG A 102 11.62 6.58 9.85
N ILE A 103 12.49 7.57 9.73
CA ILE A 103 12.29 8.89 10.32
C ILE A 103 12.38 9.95 9.23
N PHE A 104 11.27 10.60 8.93
CA PHE A 104 11.22 11.77 8.05
C PHE A 104 11.25 13.03 8.89
N GLY A 105 12.07 14.00 8.49
CA GLY A 105 12.02 15.34 9.10
C GLY A 105 10.83 16.12 8.58
N ILE A 106 10.18 16.90 9.43
CA ILE A 106 9.17 17.89 9.03
C ILE A 106 9.48 19.24 9.66
N GLU A 107 9.03 20.32 9.02
CA GLU A 107 9.35 21.68 9.48
C GLU A 107 8.65 22.02 10.81
N THR A 108 7.36 21.69 10.92
CA THR A 108 6.49 22.02 12.07
C THR A 108 5.66 20.81 12.50
N PHE A 109 4.95 20.91 13.64
CA PHE A 109 4.04 19.88 14.11
C PHE A 109 2.84 19.71 13.17
N LEU A 110 2.44 18.45 12.95
CA LEU A 110 1.21 18.07 12.25
C LEU A 110 0.02 18.37 13.15
N ASP A 111 -1.00 19.01 12.58
CA ASP A 111 -2.23 19.37 13.27
C ASP A 111 -3.25 18.21 13.19
N PRO A 112 -3.70 17.65 14.34
CA PRO A 112 -4.76 16.64 14.38
C PRO A 112 -6.11 17.12 13.86
N ASP A 113 -6.38 18.43 13.95
CA ASP A 113 -7.64 19.05 13.52
C ASP A 113 -7.59 19.53 12.05
N TYR A 114 -6.53 19.17 11.32
CA TYR A 114 -6.35 19.55 9.93
C TYR A 114 -7.47 19.02 9.03
N SER A 115 -8.09 19.91 8.26
CA SER A 115 -9.11 19.58 7.27
C SER A 115 -8.76 20.19 5.92
N VAL A 116 -8.99 19.44 4.84
CA VAL A 116 -8.82 19.94 3.48
C VAL A 116 -10.12 20.60 3.04
N SER A 117 -10.06 21.84 2.55
CA SER A 117 -11.20 22.51 1.95
C SER A 117 -11.45 21.93 0.55
N GLU A 118 -12.62 21.33 0.31
CA GLU A 118 -13.04 20.88 -1.02
C GLU A 118 -13.26 22.09 -1.93
N SER A 119 -12.32 22.39 -2.83
CA SER A 119 -12.56 23.25 -3.97
C SER A 119 -12.84 22.40 -5.21
N GLN A 120 -14.04 22.56 -5.76
CA GLN A 120 -14.48 22.04 -7.07
C GLN A 120 -13.53 22.49 -8.19
N ASP A 121 -13.02 21.53 -8.98
CA ASP A 121 -12.64 21.62 -10.41
C ASP A 121 -11.70 20.43 -10.73
N GLY A 122 -11.87 19.62 -11.77
CA GLY A 122 -12.86 19.59 -12.83
C GLY A 122 -12.86 18.19 -13.46
N ALA A 123 -14.03 17.80 -13.97
CA ALA A 123 -14.20 16.60 -14.78
C ALA A 123 -13.41 16.75 -16.09
N ASP A 124 -12.58 15.76 -16.41
CA ASP A 124 -12.02 15.59 -17.75
C ASP A 124 -12.86 14.55 -18.51
N PRO A 125 -13.53 14.91 -19.62
CA PRO A 125 -14.37 13.99 -20.38
C PRO A 125 -13.65 13.58 -21.67
N ASP A 126 -12.90 12.47 -21.67
CA ASP A 126 -12.87 11.57 -22.84
C ASP A 126 -12.17 10.24 -22.52
N LEU A 127 -12.52 9.20 -23.31
CA LEU A 127 -11.90 7.88 -23.53
C LEU A 127 -12.81 6.66 -23.27
N THR A 128 -13.79 6.54 -24.18
CA THR A 128 -14.26 5.35 -24.91
C THR A 128 -14.01 3.90 -24.41
N LEU A 129 -15.14 3.18 -24.28
CA LEU A 129 -15.44 1.80 -24.73
C LEU A 129 -14.60 0.62 -24.17
N GLY A 130 -14.70 0.43 -22.87
CA GLY A 130 -14.92 -0.88 -22.24
C GLY A 130 -16.00 -0.67 -21.18
N GLN A 131 -16.84 -1.66 -20.89
CA GLN A 131 -17.80 -1.54 -19.77
C GLN A 131 -16.98 -1.54 -18.47
N SER A 132 -16.51 -0.36 -18.08
CA SER A 132 -15.85 -0.11 -16.82
C SER A 132 -16.92 0.06 -15.76
N VAL A 133 -16.86 -0.78 -14.72
CA VAL A 133 -17.75 -0.63 -13.58
C VAL A 133 -17.32 0.63 -12.81
N GLU A 134 -18.20 1.62 -12.73
CA GLU A 134 -18.01 2.77 -11.84
C GLU A 134 -18.28 2.32 -10.40
N CYS A 135 -17.21 2.14 -9.64
CA CYS A 135 -17.25 1.65 -8.27
C CYS A 135 -17.09 2.82 -7.29
N LEU A 136 -18.18 3.24 -6.63
CA LEU A 136 -18.13 3.90 -5.31
C LEU A 136 -19.55 4.04 -4.72
N GLU A 137 -19.95 3.09 -3.87
CA GLU A 137 -21.16 3.22 -3.05
C GLU A 137 -20.79 3.39 -1.57
N SER A 138 -21.44 4.31 -0.87
CA SER A 138 -21.19 4.55 0.55
C SER A 138 -22.26 3.88 1.43
N VAL A 139 -21.87 3.03 2.39
CA VAL A 139 -22.78 2.46 3.39
C VAL A 139 -22.86 3.39 4.62
N ARG A 140 -23.98 4.09 4.80
CA ARG A 140 -24.19 4.89 6.01
C ARG A 140 -24.52 3.97 7.20
N GLY A 141 -23.71 4.06 8.26
CA GLY A 141 -24.18 3.73 9.63
C GLY A 141 -23.70 2.42 10.27
N SER A 142 -22.74 1.69 9.70
CA SER A 142 -22.14 0.52 10.35
C SER A 142 -20.68 0.79 10.76
N GLU A 143 -20.30 0.46 12.00
CA GLU A 143 -18.89 0.37 12.39
C GLU A 143 -18.21 -0.73 11.55
N MET A 144 -17.46 -0.32 10.53
CA MET A 144 -16.74 -1.24 9.65
C MET A 144 -15.51 -1.78 10.40
N ASN A 145 -15.66 -2.97 10.99
CA ASN A 145 -14.58 -3.69 11.66
C ASN A 145 -14.07 -4.84 10.80
N PHE A 146 -12.74 -4.98 10.71
CA PHE A 146 -12.05 -6.03 9.98
C PHE A 146 -11.74 -7.27 10.85
N ASP A 147 -11.87 -7.20 12.18
CA ASP A 147 -11.40 -8.24 13.10
C ASP A 147 -11.88 -9.66 12.77
N GLU A 148 -13.15 -9.79 12.38
CA GLU A 148 -13.71 -11.11 12.02
C GLU A 148 -13.13 -11.63 10.70
N ALA A 149 -13.00 -10.76 9.69
CA ALA A 149 -12.38 -11.10 8.42
C ALA A 149 -10.91 -11.50 8.60
N VAL A 150 -10.15 -10.74 9.41
CA VAL A 150 -8.77 -11.04 9.75
C VAL A 150 -8.67 -12.41 10.43
N ARG A 151 -9.50 -12.66 11.44
CA ARG A 151 -9.53 -13.96 12.15
C ARG A 151 -9.82 -15.11 11.18
N TYR A 152 -10.79 -14.95 10.29
CA TYR A 152 -11.16 -15.99 9.33
C TYR A 152 -10.04 -16.26 8.31
N LEU A 153 -9.46 -15.23 7.72
CA LEU A 153 -8.33 -15.39 6.78
C LEU A 153 -7.12 -16.05 7.44
N THR A 154 -6.87 -15.74 8.72
CA THR A 154 -5.79 -16.35 9.49
C THR A 154 -6.00 -17.86 9.63
N THR A 155 -7.25 -18.31 9.85
CA THR A 155 -7.55 -19.75 9.99
C THR A 155 -7.50 -20.50 8.67
N GLU A 156 -7.80 -19.84 7.55
CA GLU A 156 -7.86 -20.45 6.22
C GLU A 156 -6.53 -20.42 5.44
N GLY A 157 -5.44 -19.93 6.02
CA GLY A 157 -4.12 -19.89 5.36
C GLY A 157 -3.88 -18.67 4.46
N TYR A 158 -4.56 -17.56 4.76
CA TYR A 158 -4.44 -16.27 4.08
C TYR A 158 -3.85 -15.20 5.01
N ASN A 159 -2.82 -15.55 5.80
CA ASN A 159 -2.24 -14.70 6.84
C ASN A 159 -1.64 -13.40 6.30
N VAL A 160 -1.06 -13.43 5.08
CA VAL A 160 -0.50 -12.22 4.45
C VAL A 160 -1.61 -11.21 4.16
N MET A 161 -2.73 -11.67 3.58
CA MET A 161 -3.89 -10.81 3.31
C MET A 161 -4.61 -10.38 4.58
N ALA A 162 -4.69 -11.26 5.59
CA ALA A 162 -5.20 -10.92 6.92
C ALA A 162 -4.39 -9.77 7.55
N SER A 163 -3.06 -9.83 7.44
CA SER A 163 -2.17 -8.79 7.93
C SER A 163 -2.40 -7.46 7.23
N PHE A 164 -2.62 -7.44 5.91
CA PHE A 164 -2.92 -6.19 5.21
C PHE A 164 -4.25 -5.57 5.60
N LEU A 165 -5.28 -6.38 5.81
CA LEU A 165 -6.57 -5.90 6.31
C LEU A 165 -6.45 -5.36 7.74
N GLN A 166 -5.68 -6.03 8.61
CA GLN A 166 -5.40 -5.57 9.96
C GLN A 166 -4.65 -4.22 9.97
N LEU A 167 -3.74 -4.02 9.03
CA LEU A 167 -2.97 -2.78 8.87
C LEU A 167 -3.77 -1.65 8.21
N GLN A 168 -4.93 -1.96 7.61
CA GLN A 168 -5.81 -1.00 6.94
C GLN A 168 -5.05 -0.08 5.98
N LEU A 169 -4.16 -0.63 5.14
CA LEU A 169 -3.27 0.14 4.25
C LEU A 169 -3.98 1.11 3.29
N VAL A 170 -5.31 1.01 3.16
CA VAL A 170 -6.16 1.86 2.30
C VAL A 170 -6.90 2.94 3.09
N GLY A 171 -6.75 3.03 4.42
CA GLY A 171 -7.40 4.08 5.22
C GLY A 171 -8.92 3.90 5.38
N PHE A 172 -9.41 2.67 5.36
CA PHE A 172 -10.84 2.32 5.39
C PHE A 172 -11.65 2.81 6.60
N LYS A 173 -11.01 3.30 7.67
CA LYS A 173 -11.70 3.64 8.94
C LYS A 173 -12.59 4.87 8.86
N ASP A 174 -12.32 5.78 7.92
CA ASP A 174 -13.05 7.06 7.82
C ASP A 174 -13.93 7.16 6.56
N GLN A 175 -13.94 6.13 5.71
CA GLN A 175 -14.71 6.13 4.47
C GLN A 175 -15.62 4.90 4.51
N SER A 176 -16.93 5.15 4.54
CA SER A 176 -18.04 4.18 4.43
C SER A 176 -18.03 3.38 3.12
N VAL A 177 -16.90 2.89 2.65
CA VAL A 177 -16.70 2.34 1.32
C VAL A 177 -16.89 0.84 1.35
N VAL A 178 -17.76 0.36 0.45
CA VAL A 178 -17.90 -1.06 0.16
C VAL A 178 -16.62 -1.64 -0.44
N LEU A 179 -16.27 -2.87 -0.08
CA LEU A 179 -14.99 -3.46 -0.43
C LEU A 179 -15.12 -4.88 -0.98
N THR A 180 -14.33 -5.20 -2.00
CA THR A 180 -14.08 -6.58 -2.42
C THR A 180 -12.59 -6.83 -2.40
N VAL A 181 -12.16 -7.93 -1.76
CA VAL A 181 -10.76 -8.35 -1.71
C VAL A 181 -10.60 -9.66 -2.45
N PHE A 182 -9.68 -9.71 -3.40
CA PHE A 182 -9.24 -10.94 -4.04
C PHE A 182 -8.01 -11.45 -3.30
N ALA A 183 -8.15 -12.48 -2.48
CA ALA A 183 -7.10 -12.95 -1.57
C ALA A 183 -6.32 -14.12 -2.19
N PRO A 184 -5.00 -13.98 -2.49
CA PRO A 184 -4.15 -15.12 -2.78
C PRO A 184 -3.78 -15.86 -1.48
N PRO A 185 -3.65 -17.20 -1.49
CA PRO A 185 -3.20 -17.96 -0.32
C PRO A 185 -1.73 -17.66 -0.01
N ASP A 186 -1.29 -17.93 1.22
CA ASP A 186 0.08 -17.64 1.67
C ASP A 186 1.16 -18.29 0.80
N GLU A 187 0.87 -19.46 0.20
CA GLU A 187 1.80 -20.14 -0.71
C GLU A 187 2.08 -19.36 -1.99
N ALA A 188 1.15 -18.52 -2.45
CA ALA A 188 1.34 -17.68 -3.62
C ALA A 188 2.42 -16.60 -3.40
N PHE A 189 2.70 -16.25 -2.14
CA PHE A 189 3.69 -15.22 -1.78
C PHE A 189 5.13 -15.74 -1.70
N ARG A 190 5.37 -17.05 -1.93
CA ARG A 190 6.70 -17.67 -1.81
C ARG A 190 7.80 -17.02 -2.66
N GLY A 191 7.46 -16.45 -3.81
CA GLY A 191 8.40 -15.74 -4.69
C GLY A 191 8.62 -14.25 -4.36
N TYR A 192 7.86 -13.69 -3.41
CA TYR A 192 7.84 -12.26 -3.09
C TYR A 192 8.46 -11.95 -1.72
N PHE A 193 8.83 -12.99 -0.95
CA PHE A 193 9.50 -12.84 0.34
C PHE A 193 10.81 -12.04 0.22
N GLY A 194 10.85 -10.89 0.91
CA GLY A 194 12.02 -10.01 0.99
C GLY A 194 11.95 -8.74 0.13
N ASN A 195 10.99 -8.62 -0.80
CA ASN A 195 10.79 -7.39 -1.58
C ASN A 195 9.66 -6.53 -0.97
N PHE A 196 9.99 -5.87 0.14
CA PHE A 196 8.99 -5.18 0.96
C PHE A 196 8.28 -4.01 0.25
N SER A 197 8.91 -3.41 -0.76
CA SER A 197 8.32 -2.34 -1.56
C SER A 197 7.16 -2.80 -2.44
N GLU A 198 7.08 -4.08 -2.79
CA GLU A 198 6.04 -4.56 -3.70
C GLU A 198 4.74 -4.90 -2.96
N TYR A 199 4.79 -5.29 -1.68
CA TYR A 199 3.65 -5.77 -0.90
C TYR A 199 2.44 -4.83 -0.87
N SER A 200 2.66 -3.52 -0.77
CA SER A 200 1.57 -2.53 -0.81
C SER A 200 0.89 -2.50 -2.17
N SER A 201 1.67 -2.49 -3.27
CA SER A 201 1.13 -2.59 -4.62
C SER A 201 0.37 -3.91 -4.84
N ILE A 202 0.83 -5.00 -4.21
CA ILE A 202 0.11 -6.28 -4.23
C ILE A 202 -1.23 -6.11 -3.54
N PHE A 203 -1.27 -5.57 -2.34
CA PHE A 203 -2.55 -5.43 -1.64
C PHE A 203 -3.52 -4.51 -2.38
N LEU A 204 -3.07 -3.33 -2.81
CA LEU A 204 -3.91 -2.33 -3.45
C LEU A 204 -4.51 -2.82 -4.78
N ARG A 205 -3.77 -3.63 -5.54
CA ARG A 205 -4.28 -4.22 -6.79
C ARG A 205 -5.27 -5.37 -6.60
N HIS A 206 -5.35 -5.92 -5.39
CA HIS A 206 -6.29 -6.98 -5.03
C HIS A 206 -7.53 -6.45 -4.29
N ALA A 207 -7.58 -5.15 -4.00
CA ALA A 207 -8.68 -4.52 -3.31
C ALA A 207 -9.46 -3.63 -4.30
N VAL A 208 -10.77 -3.83 -4.37
CA VAL A 208 -11.69 -3.14 -5.28
C VAL A 208 -12.71 -2.34 -4.46
N PRO A 209 -12.97 -1.06 -4.79
CA PRO A 209 -13.91 -0.19 -4.05
C PRO A 209 -15.39 -0.45 -4.41
N CYS A 210 -15.77 -1.73 -4.58
CA CYS A 210 -17.13 -2.20 -4.82
C CYS A 210 -17.39 -3.39 -3.89
N LYS A 211 -18.63 -3.62 -3.44
CA LYS A 211 -19.05 -4.91 -2.89
C LYS A 211 -19.61 -5.76 -4.02
N ILE A 212 -18.81 -6.72 -4.50
CA ILE A 212 -19.12 -7.56 -5.65
C ILE A 212 -19.23 -8.99 -5.14
N SER A 213 -20.38 -9.62 -5.33
CA SER A 213 -20.55 -11.03 -5.00
C SER A 213 -19.95 -11.93 -6.10
N TYR A 214 -19.78 -13.22 -5.79
CA TYR A 214 -19.34 -14.16 -6.82
C TYR A 214 -20.36 -14.30 -7.97
N GLN A 215 -21.66 -14.12 -7.67
CA GLN A 215 -22.70 -14.13 -8.69
C GLN A 215 -22.58 -12.92 -9.62
N ASP A 216 -22.31 -11.73 -9.07
CA ASP A 216 -22.08 -10.51 -9.89
C ASP A 216 -20.88 -10.70 -10.83
N LEU A 217 -19.79 -11.33 -10.34
CA LEU A 217 -18.64 -11.66 -11.18
C LEU A 217 -18.98 -12.64 -12.32
N ILE A 218 -19.88 -13.60 -12.07
CA ILE A 218 -20.40 -14.51 -13.10
C ILE A 218 -21.30 -13.79 -14.08
N ASP A 219 -21.99 -12.73 -13.66
CA ASP A 219 -22.96 -12.02 -14.50
C ASP A 219 -22.32 -10.92 -15.34
N PHE A 220 -21.14 -10.41 -14.96
CA PHE A 220 -20.39 -9.41 -15.74
C PHE A 220 -20.04 -9.87 -17.16
N ASP A 221 -20.06 -8.98 -18.15
CA ASP A 221 -19.70 -9.34 -19.51
C ASP A 221 -18.24 -9.81 -19.63
N GLN A 222 -17.96 -10.64 -20.65
CA GLN A 222 -16.60 -11.08 -20.95
C GLN A 222 -15.69 -9.87 -21.20
N GLY A 223 -14.61 -9.76 -20.44
CA GLY A 223 -13.66 -8.65 -20.56
C GLY A 223 -14.01 -7.41 -19.73
N THR A 224 -14.98 -7.52 -18.81
CA THR A 224 -15.34 -6.42 -17.89
C THR A 224 -14.12 -6.00 -17.08
N VAL A 225 -13.96 -4.69 -16.90
CA VAL A 225 -12.78 -4.12 -16.23
C VAL A 225 -13.19 -3.48 -14.90
N LEU A 226 -12.60 -3.95 -13.81
CA LEU A 226 -12.82 -3.47 -12.45
C LEU A 226 -11.69 -2.52 -12.02
N PRO A 227 -12.00 -1.34 -11.45
CA PRO A 227 -10.98 -0.50 -10.84
C PRO A 227 -10.44 -1.14 -9.55
N THR A 228 -9.23 -0.77 -9.15
CA THR A 228 -8.63 -1.20 -7.87
C THR A 228 -8.17 0.01 -7.07
N PHE A 229 -7.78 -0.17 -5.82
CA PHE A 229 -7.15 0.89 -5.03
C PHE A 229 -5.71 1.21 -5.49
N LEU A 230 -5.13 0.42 -6.39
CA LEU A 230 -3.89 0.78 -7.07
C LEU A 230 -4.22 1.61 -8.30
N GLU A 231 -3.87 2.90 -8.27
CA GLU A 231 -4.13 3.83 -9.36
C GLU A 231 -3.54 3.32 -10.69
N GLY A 232 -4.32 3.44 -11.77
CA GLY A 232 -3.93 2.97 -13.10
C GLY A 232 -3.99 1.45 -13.27
N PHE A 233 -4.10 0.66 -12.19
CA PHE A 233 -4.26 -0.78 -12.27
C PHE A 233 -5.72 -1.19 -12.24
N LYS A 234 -6.10 -2.06 -13.18
CA LYS A 234 -7.45 -2.59 -13.33
C LYS A 234 -7.43 -4.11 -13.45
N ILE A 235 -8.48 -4.74 -12.95
CA ILE A 235 -8.70 -6.19 -13.07
C ILE A 235 -9.63 -6.45 -14.25
N ASN A 236 -9.18 -7.26 -15.19
CA ASN A 236 -9.96 -7.77 -16.30
C ASN A 236 -10.59 -9.11 -15.92
N VAL A 237 -11.93 -9.14 -15.96
CA VAL A 237 -12.75 -10.31 -15.67
C VAL A 237 -12.95 -11.09 -16.96
N THR A 238 -12.45 -12.33 -16.97
CA THR A 238 -12.55 -13.23 -18.12
C THR A 238 -13.13 -14.56 -17.68
N LYS A 239 -13.88 -15.22 -18.55
CA LYS A 239 -14.52 -16.50 -18.26
C LYS A 239 -14.04 -17.56 -19.23
N SER A 240 -13.81 -18.75 -18.69
CA SER A 240 -13.71 -19.99 -19.46
C SER A 240 -15.02 -20.77 -19.32
N LEU A 241 -15.12 -21.95 -19.95
CA LEU A 241 -16.33 -22.79 -19.89
C LEU A 241 -16.74 -23.19 -18.46
N LYS A 242 -15.82 -23.16 -17.48
CA LYS A 242 -16.07 -23.57 -16.10
C LYS A 242 -15.51 -22.63 -15.03
N ASP A 243 -14.66 -21.69 -15.43
CA ASP A 243 -13.83 -20.96 -14.49
C ASP A 243 -13.89 -19.45 -14.74
N LEU A 244 -13.86 -18.70 -13.66
CA LEU A 244 -13.70 -17.25 -13.66
C LEU A 244 -12.23 -16.90 -13.45
N HIS A 245 -11.73 -15.93 -14.21
CA HIS A 245 -10.35 -15.48 -14.18
C HIS A 245 -10.25 -13.96 -14.04
N LEU A 246 -9.34 -13.50 -13.19
CA LEU A 246 -8.98 -12.11 -12.95
C LEU A 246 -7.54 -11.88 -13.43
N ASN A 247 -7.36 -11.17 -14.55
CA ASN A 247 -6.07 -11.10 -15.29
C ASN A 247 -5.38 -12.47 -15.43
N ASN A 248 -6.11 -13.48 -15.88
CA ASN A 248 -5.65 -14.87 -16.04
C ASN A 248 -5.37 -15.63 -14.73
N VAL A 249 -5.74 -15.08 -13.56
CA VAL A 249 -5.70 -15.81 -12.29
C VAL A 249 -7.08 -16.35 -11.98
N ARG A 250 -7.18 -17.66 -11.76
CA ARG A 250 -8.42 -18.34 -11.41
C ARG A 250 -8.93 -17.91 -10.03
N VAL A 251 -10.23 -17.66 -9.93
CA VAL A 251 -10.95 -17.58 -8.65
C VAL A 251 -11.27 -19.00 -8.19
N ASN A 252 -10.69 -19.45 -7.08
CA ASN A 252 -10.76 -20.84 -6.61
C ASN A 252 -11.64 -21.02 -5.36
N ASP A 253 -11.67 -20.03 -4.46
CA ASP A 253 -12.53 -20.03 -3.27
C ASP A 253 -13.55 -18.88 -3.36
N PRO A 254 -14.69 -19.11 -4.06
CA PRO A 254 -15.70 -18.09 -4.21
C PRO A 254 -16.36 -17.80 -2.86
N SER A 255 -16.22 -16.56 -2.39
CA SER A 255 -16.85 -16.05 -1.15
C SER A 255 -16.23 -16.62 0.13
N LEU A 256 -14.90 -16.63 0.17
CA LEU A 256 -14.09 -16.96 1.35
C LEU A 256 -14.59 -16.24 2.61
N TYR A 257 -14.92 -14.95 2.53
CA TYR A 257 -15.57 -14.22 3.62
C TYR A 257 -16.58 -13.23 3.05
N LEU A 258 -17.66 -12.97 3.78
CA LEU A 258 -18.58 -11.89 3.44
C LEU A 258 -19.24 -11.30 4.68
N ASN A 259 -19.51 -10.00 4.63
CA ASN A 259 -20.35 -9.32 5.59
C ASN A 259 -21.17 -8.21 4.89
N ASP A 260 -21.74 -7.29 5.67
CA ASP A 260 -22.63 -6.25 5.16
C ASP A 260 -21.95 -5.27 4.19
N TRP A 261 -20.63 -5.10 4.24
CA TRP A 261 -19.91 -4.10 3.45
C TRP A 261 -18.70 -4.68 2.70
N MET A 262 -18.38 -5.97 2.88
CA MET A 262 -17.20 -6.61 2.31
C MET A 262 -17.51 -7.97 1.69
N TYR A 263 -16.89 -8.26 0.54
CA TYR A 263 -16.64 -9.62 0.04
C TYR A 263 -15.15 -9.92 0.01
N ILE A 264 -14.78 -11.17 0.30
CA ILE A 264 -13.45 -11.71 0.03
C ILE A 264 -13.60 -12.97 -0.81
N HIS A 265 -12.92 -13.02 -1.94
CA HIS A 265 -12.83 -14.21 -2.80
C HIS A 265 -11.39 -14.69 -2.87
N GLY A 266 -11.16 -15.98 -2.70
CA GLY A 266 -9.83 -16.57 -2.89
C GLY A 266 -9.46 -16.63 -4.37
N VAL A 267 -8.20 -16.34 -4.67
CA VAL A 267 -7.61 -16.48 -6.00
C VAL A 267 -6.37 -17.37 -5.94
N GLU A 268 -6.12 -18.11 -7.01
CA GLU A 268 -5.05 -19.12 -7.03
C GLU A 268 -3.64 -18.52 -6.88
N ASN A 269 -3.43 -17.29 -7.32
CA ASN A 269 -2.12 -16.63 -7.28
C ASN A 269 -2.26 -15.11 -7.19
N ILE A 270 -1.14 -14.41 -7.03
CA ILE A 270 -1.06 -12.97 -7.12
C ILE A 270 -1.38 -12.53 -8.55
N VAL A 271 -2.37 -11.64 -8.68
CA VAL A 271 -2.72 -10.99 -9.95
C VAL A 271 -1.49 -10.22 -10.47
N PRO A 272 -0.99 -10.54 -11.68
CA PRO A 272 0.21 -9.91 -12.20
C PRO A 272 -0.07 -8.47 -12.67
N GLU A 273 0.95 -7.63 -12.61
CA GLU A 273 0.90 -6.31 -13.23
C GLU A 273 0.80 -6.47 -14.75
N TYR A 274 -0.10 -5.74 -15.42
CA TYR A 274 -0.17 -5.77 -16.88
C TYR A 274 1.11 -5.13 -17.42
N VAL A 275 2.04 -5.94 -17.92
CA VAL A 275 3.17 -5.47 -18.72
C VAL A 275 2.72 -5.44 -20.17
N PRO A 276 2.54 -4.27 -20.82
CA PRO A 276 2.27 -4.22 -22.25
C PRO A 276 3.42 -4.94 -22.98
N GLN A 277 3.10 -5.93 -23.82
CA GLN A 277 4.07 -6.80 -24.52
C GLN A 277 5.18 -6.06 -25.29
N SER A 278 5.04 -4.75 -25.51
CA SER A 278 6.07 -3.88 -26.10
C SER A 278 7.40 -3.80 -25.33
N SER A 279 7.45 -4.14 -24.04
CA SER A 279 8.69 -4.04 -23.22
C SER A 279 9.45 -5.37 -23.07
N GLN A 280 8.92 -6.51 -23.53
CA GLN A 280 9.60 -7.81 -23.40
C GLN A 280 10.69 -8.07 -24.47
N ILE A 281 10.80 -7.24 -25.52
CA ILE A 281 11.78 -7.47 -26.60
C ILE A 281 13.19 -6.93 -26.27
N ARG A 282 13.40 -6.17 -25.19
CA ARG A 282 14.72 -5.53 -24.91
C ARG A 282 15.56 -6.11 -23.78
N SER A 283 15.19 -7.25 -23.21
CA SER A 283 15.98 -7.91 -22.15
C SER A 283 16.36 -9.34 -22.51
N SER A 284 17.04 -9.53 -23.64
CA SER A 284 17.71 -10.79 -23.97
C SER A 284 19.04 -10.57 -24.70
N MET A 285 19.93 -9.77 -24.12
CA MET A 285 21.37 -9.87 -24.42
C MET A 285 22.19 -9.21 -23.32
N VAL A 286 22.22 -9.81 -22.13
CA VAL A 286 23.32 -9.54 -21.20
C VAL A 286 24.57 -10.13 -21.84
N ASN A 287 25.43 -9.22 -22.26
CA ASN A 287 26.60 -9.43 -23.10
C ASN A 287 27.57 -10.45 -22.46
N LEU A 288 27.64 -11.66 -23.04
CA LEU A 288 28.53 -12.74 -22.61
C LEU A 288 30.03 -12.36 -22.61
N LYS A 289 30.40 -11.19 -23.18
CA LYS A 289 31.75 -10.63 -23.10
C LYS A 289 32.08 -10.01 -21.75
N PHE A 290 31.09 -9.59 -20.95
CA PHE A 290 31.34 -8.99 -19.63
C PHE A 290 31.71 -10.05 -18.59
N LEU A 291 31.22 -11.28 -18.75
CA LEU A 291 31.54 -12.40 -17.85
C LEU A 291 32.98 -12.91 -18.07
N THR A 292 33.54 -12.77 -19.28
CA THR A 292 34.94 -13.15 -19.55
C THR A 292 35.94 -12.19 -18.91
N ILE A 293 35.60 -10.90 -18.79
CA ILE A 293 36.47 -9.87 -18.20
C ILE A 293 36.61 -10.04 -16.68
N LEU A 294 35.53 -10.46 -15.99
CA LEU A 294 35.59 -10.71 -14.54
C LEU A 294 36.44 -11.93 -14.16
N VAL A 295 36.47 -12.96 -15.01
CA VAL A 295 37.25 -14.18 -14.73
C VAL A 295 38.74 -13.93 -14.94
N THR A 296 39.15 -13.07 -15.88
CA THR A 296 40.56 -12.73 -16.09
C THR A 296 41.14 -11.79 -15.04
N PHE A 297 40.32 -10.95 -14.40
CA PHE A 297 40.79 -10.04 -13.33
C PHE A 297 41.02 -10.76 -11.99
N SER A 298 40.32 -11.88 -11.75
CA SER A 298 40.52 -12.71 -10.54
C SER A 298 41.85 -13.46 -10.56
N SER A 299 42.33 -13.89 -11.73
CA SER A 299 43.60 -14.64 -11.84
C SER A 299 44.86 -13.75 -11.77
N LEU A 300 44.75 -12.44 -12.03
CA LEU A 300 45.91 -11.53 -11.95
C LEU A 300 46.16 -11.01 -10.52
N PHE A 301 45.15 -11.02 -9.66
CA PHE A 301 45.27 -10.53 -8.27
C PHE A 301 45.88 -11.56 -7.32
N LEU A 302 45.82 -12.85 -7.65
CA LEU A 302 46.38 -13.95 -6.84
C LEU A 302 47.89 -14.20 -7.05
N CYS A 303 48.53 -13.59 -8.06
CA CYS A 303 49.98 -13.74 -8.28
C CYS A 303 50.84 -12.62 -7.68
N ILE A 304 50.26 -11.54 -7.12
CA ILE A 304 51.04 -10.41 -6.58
C ILE A 304 51.25 -10.49 -5.06
N PHE A 305 50.56 -11.39 -4.34
CA PHE A 305 50.69 -11.56 -2.88
C PHE A 305 51.32 -12.89 -2.46
N SER A 306 52.24 -13.43 -3.25
CA SER A 306 53.05 -14.60 -2.85
C SER A 306 54.49 -14.46 -3.34
N LEU A 307 55.22 -13.52 -2.72
CA LEU A 307 56.69 -13.50 -2.61
C LEU A 307 57.10 -12.58 -1.46
#